data_AF-A0A2E0I8U7-F1
#
_entry.id   AF-A0A2E0I8U7-F1
#
_cell.length_a   1.000
_cell.length_b   1.000
_cell.length_c   1.000
_cell.angle_alpha   90.00
_cell.angle_beta   90.00
_cell.angle_gamma   90.00
#
_symmetry.space_group_name_H-M   'P 1'
#
loop_
_entity.id
_entity.type
_entity.pdbx_description
1 polymer ?
#
loop_
_entity_poly.entity_id
_entity_poly.type
_entity_poly.pdbx_seq_one_letter_code
_entity_poly.pdbx_strand_id
1 'polypeptide(L)'
;AIESAKAKGEDVVIIDTAGRMQNKTNLMNELQKIHRVTEPHLVLFVADALAGNDAVMQASEFQKILTFDGAVLSKLDTDARGGAALSIAHATGRPIVLAGVGQEYNDLELFNPKWLLDSILN
;
A
#
# COMPACT_ATOMS: atom_id res chain seq x y z
N ALA A 1 -7.87 -10.39 17.63
CA ALA A 1 -7.95 -8.93 17.41
C ALA A 1 -9.39 -8.51 17.17
N ILE A 2 -10.02 -8.90 16.05
CA ILE A 2 -11.39 -8.49 15.66
C ILE A 2 -12.42 -8.71 16.78
N GLU A 3 -12.53 -9.92 17.34
CA GLU A 3 -13.45 -10.19 18.45
C GLU A 3 -13.18 -9.35 19.69
N SER A 4 -11.90 -9.06 20.00
CA SER A 4 -11.55 -8.19 21.12
C SER A 4 -11.93 -6.74 20.87
N ALA A 5 -11.74 -6.25 19.64
CA ALA A 5 -12.12 -4.89 19.25
C ALA A 5 -13.65 -4.72 19.35
N LYS A 6 -14.38 -5.73 18.87
CA LYS A 6 -15.85 -5.79 18.96
C LYS A 6 -16.34 -5.78 20.41
N ALA A 7 -15.70 -6.55 21.30
CA ALA A 7 -16.04 -6.60 22.71
C ALA A 7 -15.72 -5.29 23.46
N LYS A 8 -14.73 -4.54 23.00
CA LYS A 8 -14.31 -3.25 23.58
C LYS A 8 -15.02 -2.04 22.97
N GLY A 9 -15.76 -2.22 21.87
CA GLY A 9 -16.36 -1.12 21.11
C GLY A 9 -15.32 -0.26 20.38
N GLU A 10 -14.22 -0.86 19.92
CA GLU A 10 -13.23 -0.17 19.08
C GLU A 10 -13.76 -0.06 17.64
N ASP A 11 -13.62 1.12 17.03
CA ASP A 11 -14.14 1.39 15.69
C ASP A 11 -13.30 0.76 14.56
N VAL A 12 -11.98 0.67 14.77
CA VAL A 12 -11.00 0.30 13.73
C VAL A 12 -10.01 -0.73 14.24
N VAL A 13 -9.72 -1.73 13.42
CA VAL A 13 -8.63 -2.70 13.62
C VAL A 13 -7.65 -2.58 12.47
N ILE A 14 -6.38 -2.32 12.77
CA ILE A 14 -5.29 -2.34 11.80
C ILE A 14 -4.58 -3.69 11.89
N ILE A 15 -4.42 -4.36 10.75
CA ILE A 15 -3.72 -5.64 10.64
C ILE A 15 -2.38 -5.39 9.96
N ASP A 16 -1.30 -5.47 10.73
CA ASP A 16 0.06 -5.47 10.20
C ASP A 16 0.43 -6.88 9.70
N THR A 17 1.12 -6.97 8.56
CA THR A 17 1.40 -8.24 7.89
C THR A 17 2.88 -8.36 7.52
N ALA A 18 3.37 -9.58 7.33
CA ALA A 18 4.75 -9.80 6.91
C ALA A 18 5.02 -9.22 5.50
N GLY A 19 6.22 -8.68 5.27
CA GLY A 19 6.46 -7.71 4.19
C GLY A 19 7.52 -8.04 3.14
N ARG A 20 7.83 -9.30 2.80
CA ARG A 20 8.88 -9.60 1.80
C ARG A 20 8.54 -10.71 0.81
N MET A 21 8.39 -10.31 -0.47
CA MET A 21 8.12 -11.19 -1.61
C MET A 21 9.27 -12.13 -2.02
N GLN A 22 10.45 -12.06 -1.40
CA GLN A 22 11.57 -12.91 -1.80
C GLN A 22 11.30 -14.42 -1.59
N ASN A 23 10.34 -14.77 -0.72
CA ASN A 23 9.82 -16.13 -0.53
C ASN A 23 8.33 -16.23 -0.95
N LYS A 24 8.06 -15.92 -2.22
CA LYS A 24 6.74 -15.65 -2.83
C LYS A 24 5.59 -16.57 -2.37
N THR A 25 5.78 -17.89 -2.35
CA THR A 25 4.64 -18.81 -2.19
C THR A 25 4.10 -18.85 -0.76
N ASN A 26 4.98 -18.87 0.26
CA ASN A 26 4.53 -19.03 1.65
C ASN A 26 3.88 -17.75 2.17
N LEU A 27 4.46 -16.58 1.85
CA LEU A 27 3.91 -15.30 2.26
C LEU A 27 2.52 -15.08 1.65
N MET A 28 2.35 -15.33 0.36
CA MET A 28 1.06 -15.09 -0.29
C MET A 28 -0.05 -16.01 0.22
N ASN A 29 0.27 -17.26 0.52
CA ASN A 29 -0.69 -18.18 1.15
C ASN A 29 -1.13 -17.69 2.54
N GLU A 30 -0.19 -17.14 3.31
CA GLU A 30 -0.49 -16.56 4.62
C GLU A 30 -1.40 -15.34 4.49
N LEU A 31 -1.10 -14.42 3.58
CA LEU A 31 -1.91 -13.23 3.35
C LEU A 31 -3.32 -13.57 2.85
N GLN A 32 -3.46 -14.53 1.94
CA GLN A 32 -4.77 -15.03 1.50
C GLN A 32 -5.57 -15.65 2.65
N LYS A 33 -4.89 -16.37 3.55
CA LYS A 33 -5.54 -16.92 4.76
C LYS A 33 -6.01 -15.81 5.68
N ILE A 34 -5.18 -14.79 5.92
CA ILE A 34 -5.55 -13.62 6.74
C ILE A 34 -6.77 -12.94 6.12
N HIS A 35 -6.72 -12.61 4.83
CA HIS A 35 -7.82 -11.96 4.13
C HIS A 35 -9.14 -12.76 4.23
N ARG A 36 -9.10 -14.08 4.01
CA ARG A 36 -10.30 -14.94 4.09
C ARG A 36 -10.88 -15.01 5.50
N VAL A 37 -10.05 -15.03 6.54
CA VAL A 37 -10.51 -15.17 7.93
C VAL A 37 -10.97 -13.82 8.51
N THR A 38 -10.39 -12.72 8.04
CA THR A 38 -10.63 -11.39 8.60
C THR A 38 -11.61 -10.54 7.82
N GLU A 39 -11.92 -10.92 6.57
CA GLU A 39 -12.86 -10.22 5.67
C GLU A 39 -12.70 -8.68 5.74
N PRO A 40 -11.50 -8.15 5.45
CA PRO A 40 -11.18 -6.75 5.69
C PRO A 40 -12.05 -5.82 4.84
N HIS A 41 -12.49 -4.71 5.45
CA HIS A 41 -13.25 -3.65 4.75
C HIS A 41 -12.39 -2.82 3.80
N LEU A 42 -11.08 -2.76 4.06
CA LEU A 42 -10.12 -2.01 3.28
C LEU A 42 -8.77 -2.73 3.31
N VAL A 43 -8.21 -2.97 2.14
CA VAL A 43 -6.86 -3.53 1.96
C VAL A 43 -5.97 -2.50 1.30
N LEU A 44 -4.86 -2.15 1.95
CA LEU A 44 -3.89 -1.18 1.45
C LEU A 44 -2.56 -1.85 1.12
N PHE A 45 -2.07 -1.64 -0.10
CA PHE A 45 -0.73 -2.05 -0.51
C PHE A 45 0.27 -0.95 -0.18
N VAL A 46 1.29 -1.25 0.62
CA VAL A 46 2.33 -0.28 1.00
C VAL A 46 3.58 -0.52 0.16
N ALA A 47 4.05 0.51 -0.54
CA ALA A 47 5.25 0.45 -1.37
C ALA A 47 6.28 1.51 -0.99
N ASP A 48 7.55 1.21 -1.26
CA ASP A 48 8.64 2.17 -1.23
C ASP A 48 8.70 2.90 -2.58
N ALA A 49 8.55 4.23 -2.58
CA ALA A 49 8.61 5.04 -3.79
C ALA A 49 9.98 4.94 -4.50
N LEU A 50 11.07 4.72 -3.73
CA LEU A 50 12.43 4.58 -4.27
C LEU A 50 12.65 3.25 -5.00
N ALA A 51 11.82 2.23 -4.76
CA ALA A 51 11.98 0.93 -5.40
C ALA A 51 11.60 0.94 -6.89
N GLY A 52 10.99 2.03 -7.39
CA GLY A 52 10.72 2.23 -8.82
C GLY A 52 10.00 1.04 -9.45
N ASN A 53 10.61 0.44 -10.47
CA ASN A 53 10.04 -0.70 -11.20
C ASN A 53 9.78 -1.93 -10.32
N ASP A 54 10.57 -2.15 -9.28
CA ASP A 54 10.37 -3.29 -8.38
C ASP A 54 9.06 -3.13 -7.60
N ALA A 55 8.72 -1.91 -7.18
CA ALA A 55 7.44 -1.63 -6.54
C ALA A 55 6.26 -1.89 -7.49
N VAL A 56 6.39 -1.51 -8.76
CA VAL A 56 5.36 -1.74 -9.79
C VAL A 56 5.12 -3.23 -10.03
N MET A 57 6.20 -4.02 -10.13
CA MET A 57 6.10 -5.48 -10.28
C MET A 57 5.46 -6.11 -9.04
N GLN A 58 5.88 -5.70 -7.84
CA GLN A 58 5.28 -6.21 -6.60
C GLN A 58 3.80 -5.88 -6.51
N ALA A 59 3.42 -4.63 -6.77
CA ALA A 59 2.02 -4.19 -6.75
C ALA A 59 1.18 -5.02 -7.73
N SER A 60 1.69 -5.25 -8.95
CA SER A 60 1.00 -6.03 -9.98
C SER A 60 0.81 -7.49 -9.58
N GLU A 61 1.84 -8.13 -9.00
CA GLU A 61 1.75 -9.52 -8.54
C GLU A 61 0.83 -9.65 -7.33
N PHE A 62 0.90 -8.72 -6.38
CA PHE A 62 -0.01 -8.66 -5.25
C PHE A 62 -1.46 -8.54 -5.72
N GLN A 63 -1.75 -7.59 -6.62
CA GLN A 63 -3.09 -7.33 -7.11
C GLN A 63 -3.73 -8.54 -7.80
N LYS A 64 -2.93 -9.41 -8.43
CA LYS A 64 -3.41 -10.66 -9.05
C LYS A 64 -3.80 -11.73 -8.03
N ILE A 65 -3.12 -11.75 -6.88
CA ILE A 65 -3.24 -12.83 -5.89
C ILE A 65 -4.20 -12.44 -4.76
N LEU A 66 -4.16 -11.18 -4.35
CA LEU A 66 -4.96 -10.58 -3.30
C LEU A 66 -5.29 -9.15 -3.75
N THR A 67 -6.53 -8.98 -4.21
CA THR A 67 -7.04 -7.67 -4.63
C THR A 67 -6.96 -6.69 -3.47
N PHE A 68 -6.22 -5.60 -3.64
CA PHE A 68 -6.23 -4.49 -2.71
C PHE A 68 -7.04 -3.31 -3.27
N ASP A 69 -7.46 -2.42 -2.38
CA ASP A 69 -8.39 -1.32 -2.71
C ASP A 69 -7.66 -0.02 -3.04
N GLY A 70 -6.51 0.21 -2.41
CA GLY A 70 -5.65 1.37 -2.65
C GLY A 70 -4.20 1.12 -2.26
N ALA A 71 -3.32 2.03 -2.64
CA ALA A 71 -1.91 1.96 -2.32
C ALA A 71 -1.43 3.15 -1.48
N VAL A 72 -0.41 2.90 -0.66
CA VAL A 72 0.30 3.88 0.16
C VAL A 72 1.74 3.90 -0.31
N LEU A 73 2.28 5.10 -0.59
CA LEU A 73 3.67 5.27 -0.98
C LEU A 73 4.46 5.83 0.18
N SER A 74 5.48 5.12 0.62
CA SER A 74 6.44 5.60 1.62
C SER A 74 7.65 6.23 0.95
N LYS A 75 8.36 7.11 1.68
CA LYS A 75 9.59 7.79 1.26
C LYS A 75 9.41 8.69 0.03
N LEU A 76 8.22 9.26 -0.16
CA LEU A 76 7.90 10.09 -1.32
C LEU A 76 8.71 11.40 -1.33
N ASP A 77 9.11 11.89 -0.16
CA ASP A 77 10.04 13.02 0.03
C ASP A 77 11.39 12.82 -0.68
N THR A 78 11.77 11.56 -0.92
CA THR A 78 13.01 11.19 -1.60
C THR A 78 12.82 10.76 -3.06
N ASP A 79 11.58 10.54 -3.52
CA ASP A 79 11.27 10.23 -4.93
C ASP A 79 10.95 11.52 -5.71
N ALA A 80 11.99 12.13 -6.27
CA ALA A 80 11.89 13.38 -7.01
C ALA A 80 11.12 13.30 -8.34
N ARG A 81 10.67 12.11 -8.79
CA ARG A 81 10.07 11.95 -10.14
C ARG A 81 8.63 11.44 -10.14
N GLY A 82 8.13 10.88 -9.03
CA GLY A 82 6.76 10.37 -8.91
C GLY A 82 6.41 9.20 -9.86
N GLY A 83 7.40 8.66 -10.57
CA GLY A 83 7.20 7.62 -11.59
C GLY A 83 6.63 6.32 -11.02
N ALA A 84 7.02 5.97 -9.78
CA ALA A 84 6.47 4.81 -9.08
C ALA A 84 4.97 4.99 -8.80
N ALA A 85 4.54 6.18 -8.37
CA ALA A 85 3.14 6.49 -8.07
C ALA A 85 2.25 6.30 -9.31
N LEU A 86 2.63 6.93 -10.42
CA LEU A 86 1.89 6.81 -11.68
C LEU A 86 1.86 5.36 -12.16
N SER A 87 2.99 4.68 -12.12
CA SER A 87 3.12 3.32 -12.65
C SER A 87 2.34 2.29 -11.84
N ILE A 88 2.33 2.41 -10.50
CA ILE A 88 1.52 1.54 -9.62
C ILE A 88 0.03 1.77 -9.87
N ALA A 89 -0.40 3.03 -9.91
CA ALA A 89 -1.79 3.37 -10.15
C ALA A 89 -2.27 2.84 -11.51
N HIS A 90 -1.45 3.00 -12.55
CA HIS A 90 -1.74 2.48 -13.88
C HIS A 90 -1.75 0.95 -13.95
N ALA A 91 -0.72 0.29 -13.40
CA ALA A 91 -0.56 -1.16 -13.51
C ALA A 91 -1.60 -1.94 -12.70
N THR A 92 -2.06 -1.38 -11.58
CA THR A 92 -3.02 -2.07 -10.68
C THR A 92 -4.45 -1.61 -10.84
N GLY A 93 -4.66 -0.44 -11.48
CA GLY A 93 -5.97 0.21 -11.57
C GLY A 93 -6.49 0.71 -10.21
N ARG A 94 -5.62 0.85 -9.21
CA ARG A 94 -5.97 1.26 -7.84
C ARG A 94 -5.41 2.65 -7.51
N PRO A 95 -6.13 3.47 -6.74
CA PRO A 95 -5.67 4.80 -6.37
C PRO A 95 -4.51 4.73 -5.39
N ILE A 96 -3.62 5.72 -5.46
CA ILE A 96 -2.74 6.05 -4.34
C ILE A 96 -3.57 6.90 -3.37
N VAL A 97 -3.65 6.47 -2.11
CA VAL A 97 -4.50 7.11 -1.08
C VAL A 97 -3.70 7.91 -0.06
N LEU A 98 -2.47 7.48 0.24
CA LEU A 98 -1.60 8.09 1.24
C LEU A 98 -0.16 8.19 0.74
N ALA A 99 0.56 9.19 1.23
CA ALA A 99 1.97 9.44 0.99
C ALA A 99 2.69 9.63 2.33
N GLY A 100 3.73 8.83 2.56
CA GLY A 100 4.71 9.05 3.61
C GLY A 100 5.82 9.95 3.09
N VAL A 101 5.96 11.13 3.67
CA VAL A 101 6.95 12.17 3.31
C VAL A 101 8.01 12.37 4.41
N GLY A 102 8.17 11.37 5.27
CA GLY A 102 9.09 11.41 6.39
C GLY A 102 8.93 10.18 7.30
N GLN A 103 9.41 10.28 8.54
CA GLN A 103 9.48 9.16 9.50
C GLN A 103 8.56 9.33 10.71
N GLU A 104 8.08 10.54 10.95
CA GLU A 104 7.21 10.86 12.09
C GLU A 104 5.74 10.55 11.76
N TYR A 105 4.91 10.42 12.79
CA TYR A 105 3.48 10.13 12.60
C TYR A 105 2.73 11.19 11.78
N ASN A 106 3.19 12.44 11.83
CA ASN A 106 2.58 13.54 11.09
C ASN A 106 3.03 13.58 9.62
N ASP A 107 3.99 12.74 9.22
CA ASP A 107 4.51 12.70 7.86
C ASP A 107 3.73 11.73 6.94
N LEU A 108 2.62 11.17 7.43
CA LEU A 108 1.70 10.38 6.62
C LEU A 108 0.51 11.25 6.20
N GLU A 109 0.51 11.65 4.94
CA GLU A 109 -0.45 12.60 4.39
C GLU A 109 -1.38 11.94 3.36
N LEU A 110 -2.52 12.59 3.07
CA LEU A 110 -3.34 12.22 1.91
C LEU A 110 -2.56 12.45 0.62
N PHE A 111 -2.59 11.48 -0.29
CA PHE A 111 -1.92 11.64 -1.57
C PHE A 111 -2.56 12.78 -2.39
N ASN A 112 -1.72 13.68 -2.91
CA ASN A 112 -2.14 14.79 -3.76
C ASN A 112 -1.80 14.50 -5.24
N PRO A 113 -2.79 14.16 -6.10
CA PRO A 113 -2.52 13.89 -7.52
C PRO A 113 -1.95 15.10 -8.28
N LYS A 114 -2.21 16.32 -7.81
CA LYS A 114 -1.65 17.53 -8.43
C LYS A 114 -0.14 17.59 -8.28
N TRP A 115 0.39 17.22 -7.11
CA TRP A 115 1.84 17.14 -6.88
C TRP A 115 2.51 16.22 -7.92
N LEU A 116 1.88 15.10 -8.26
CA LEU A 116 2.40 14.16 -9.26
C LEU A 116 2.42 14.77 -10.66
N LEU A 117 1.35 15.44 -11.07
CA LEU A 117 1.29 16.12 -12.37
C LEU A 117 2.36 17.21 -12.46
N ASP A 118 2.48 18.03 -11.42
CA ASP A 118 3.48 19.10 -11.34
C ASP A 118 4.92 18.54 -11.35
N SER A 119 5.15 17.35 -10.78
CA SER A 119 6.47 16.70 -10.76
C SER A 119 6.87 16.07 -12.09
N ILE A 120 5.90 15.69 -12.93
CA ILE A 120 6.14 15.01 -14.21
C ILE A 120 6.17 15.99 -15.39
N LEU A 121 5.37 17.06 -15.33
CA LEU A 121 5.17 17.98 -16.45
C LEU A 121 6.04 19.23 -16.40
N ASN A 122 6.72 19.50 -15.28
CA ASN A 122 7.71 20.57 -15.14
C ASN A 122 9.14 20.03 -15.29
#